data_AF-A0AAD4BH44-F1
#
_entry.id   AF-A0AAD4BH44-F1
#
_cell.length_a   1.000
_cell.length_b   1.000
_cell.length_c   1.000
_cell.angle_alpha   90.00
_cell.angle_beta   90.00
_cell.angle_gamma   90.00
#
_symmetry.space_group_name_H-M   'P 1'
#
loop_
_entity.id
_entity.type
_entity.pdbx_description
1 polymer ?
#
loop_
_entity_poly.entity_id
_entity_poly.type
_entity_poly.pdbx_seq_one_letter_code
_entity_poly.pdbx_strand_id
1 'polypeptide(L)'
;RLLENAQFLRGAPDSLGKTSNFAHPALKKVCLAYFYSSSDKALRQFPDFQEYIPERALLLVGAMVCCIVRFTLEIFAMHGFNKCVSLNVEQVEGHYTNLCRLLNQVAADKYHGPKLDNMLRQWAKIGMTGYAPNNPILINSQDWQVVLD
;
A
#
# COMPACT_ATOMS: atom_id res chain seq x y z
N ARG A 1 3.80 -15.53 7.99
CA ARG A 1 3.13 -15.58 6.66
C ARG A 1 2.96 -14.21 5.99
N LEU A 2 2.23 -13.21 6.55
CA LEU A 2 1.97 -11.92 5.86
C LEU A 2 3.23 -11.11 5.46
N LEU A 3 4.26 -11.15 6.30
CA LEU A 3 5.54 -10.46 6.09
C LEU A 3 6.54 -11.27 5.25
N GLU A 4 6.31 -12.58 5.10
CA GLU A 4 7.19 -13.45 4.33
C GLU A 4 7.10 -13.08 2.84
N ASN A 5 8.25 -13.00 2.17
CA ASN A 5 8.35 -12.76 0.74
C ASN A 5 7.60 -11.50 0.24
N ALA A 6 7.40 -10.52 1.13
CA ALA A 6 6.64 -9.31 0.87
C ALA A 6 5.22 -9.57 0.32
N GLN A 7 4.54 -10.61 0.82
CA GLN A 7 3.17 -10.95 0.41
C GLN A 7 2.19 -9.78 0.61
N PHE A 8 2.38 -8.96 1.65
CA PHE A 8 1.58 -7.76 1.91
C PHE A 8 1.62 -6.70 0.79
N LEU A 9 2.57 -6.78 -0.15
CA LEU A 9 2.63 -5.89 -1.31
C LEU A 9 1.79 -6.42 -2.50
N ARG A 10 1.40 -7.69 -2.48
CA ARG A 10 0.81 -8.37 -3.65
C ARG A 10 -0.71 -8.19 -3.67
N GLY A 11 -1.25 -7.93 -4.84
CA GLY A 11 -2.68 -8.05 -5.13
C GLY A 11 -3.05 -9.46 -5.59
N ALA A 12 -4.32 -9.65 -5.93
CA ALA A 12 -4.79 -10.88 -6.56
C ALA A 12 -4.04 -11.15 -7.89
N PRO A 13 -3.85 -12.42 -8.27
CA PRO A 13 -3.35 -12.77 -9.60
C PRO A 13 -4.19 -12.13 -10.71
N ASP A 14 -3.56 -11.80 -11.83
CA ASP A 14 -4.28 -11.32 -13.02
C ASP A 14 -4.99 -12.45 -13.77
N SER A 15 -5.63 -12.09 -14.89
CA SER A 15 -6.33 -13.02 -15.78
C SER A 15 -5.42 -14.10 -16.38
N LEU A 16 -4.09 -13.94 -16.34
CA LEU A 16 -3.11 -14.94 -16.77
C LEU A 16 -2.55 -15.74 -15.59
N GLY A 17 -3.11 -15.57 -14.39
CA GLY A 17 -2.64 -16.21 -13.16
C GLY A 17 -1.31 -15.65 -12.63
N LYS A 18 -0.82 -14.52 -13.17
CA LYS A 18 0.45 -13.93 -12.75
C LYS A 18 0.27 -12.96 -11.59
N THR A 19 1.25 -12.91 -10.70
CA THR A 19 1.25 -12.04 -9.53
C THR A 19 1.08 -10.56 -9.90
N SER A 20 0.31 -9.83 -9.11
CA SER A 20 0.19 -8.38 -9.19
C SER A 20 1.05 -7.74 -8.10
N ASN A 21 2.29 -7.40 -8.43
CA ASN A 21 3.23 -6.80 -7.49
C ASN A 21 2.82 -5.36 -7.15
N PHE A 22 2.99 -4.95 -5.89
CA PHE A 22 2.58 -3.65 -5.34
C PHE A 22 1.09 -3.30 -5.50
N ALA A 23 0.25 -4.29 -5.82
CA ALA A 23 -1.16 -4.12 -6.13
C ALA A 23 -2.09 -4.46 -4.96
N HIS A 24 -1.56 -4.57 -3.73
CA HIS A 24 -2.39 -4.88 -2.57
C HIS A 24 -3.48 -3.80 -2.39
N PRO A 25 -4.76 -4.17 -2.22
CA PRO A 25 -5.86 -3.19 -2.15
C PRO A 25 -5.69 -2.13 -1.06
N ALA A 26 -5.03 -2.48 0.05
CA ALA A 26 -4.72 -1.51 1.11
C ALA A 26 -3.75 -0.40 0.63
N LEU A 27 -2.74 -0.73 -0.19
CA LEU A 27 -1.83 0.27 -0.74
C LEU A 27 -2.60 1.26 -1.61
N LYS A 28 -3.47 0.76 -2.49
CA LYS A 28 -4.35 1.60 -3.31
C LYS A 28 -5.18 2.55 -2.44
N LYS A 29 -5.88 2.02 -1.43
CA LYS A 29 -6.73 2.82 -0.53
C LYS A 29 -5.93 3.91 0.19
N VAL A 30 -4.75 3.59 0.72
CA VAL A 30 -3.88 4.56 1.41
C VAL A 30 -3.37 5.62 0.43
N CYS A 31 -2.87 5.24 -0.74
CA CYS A 31 -2.43 6.19 -1.76
C CYS A 31 -3.57 7.12 -2.18
N LEU A 32 -4.77 6.60 -2.44
CA LEU A 32 -5.91 7.43 -2.83
C LEU A 32 -6.35 8.37 -1.71
N ALA A 33 -6.42 7.86 -0.47
CA ALA A 33 -6.83 8.67 0.69
C ALA A 33 -5.84 9.81 0.99
N TYR A 34 -4.53 9.57 0.92
CA TYR A 34 -3.54 10.59 1.25
C TYR A 34 -3.22 11.52 0.07
N PHE A 35 -3.05 10.97 -1.13
CA PHE A 35 -2.59 11.76 -2.27
C PHE A 35 -3.74 12.54 -2.94
N TYR A 36 -4.98 12.07 -2.85
CA TYR A 36 -6.13 12.64 -3.56
C TYR A 36 -7.29 13.06 -2.65
N SER A 37 -7.04 13.28 -1.36
CA SER A 37 -8.06 13.84 -0.47
C SER A 37 -8.58 15.19 -0.96
N SER A 38 -9.75 15.59 -0.48
CA SER A 38 -10.33 16.90 -0.76
C SER A 38 -9.63 18.05 -0.04
N SER A 39 -8.58 17.78 0.75
CA SER A 39 -7.79 18.82 1.42
C SER A 39 -6.90 19.56 0.43
N ASP A 40 -6.67 20.83 0.73
CA ASP A 40 -5.64 21.71 0.17
C ASP A 40 -4.21 21.15 0.25
N LYS A 41 -3.94 20.21 1.17
CA LYS A 41 -2.64 19.54 1.33
C LYS A 41 -2.48 18.29 0.48
N ALA A 42 -3.49 17.94 -0.32
CA ALA A 42 -3.43 16.75 -1.16
C ALA A 42 -2.41 16.92 -2.29
N LEU A 43 -1.76 15.80 -2.66
CA LEU A 43 -0.74 15.80 -3.70
C LEU A 43 -1.31 15.91 -5.12
N ARG A 44 -2.64 15.75 -5.30
CA ARG A 44 -3.35 15.88 -6.59
C ARG A 44 -3.12 17.20 -7.32
N GLN A 45 -2.67 18.24 -6.62
CA GLN A 45 -2.32 19.52 -7.23
C GLN A 45 -1.01 19.48 -8.03
N PHE A 46 -0.11 18.55 -7.74
CA PHE A 46 1.17 18.42 -8.44
C PHE A 46 0.99 17.67 -9.77
N PRO A 47 1.57 18.16 -10.90
CA PRO A 47 1.37 17.57 -12.23
C PRO A 47 1.65 16.07 -12.30
N ASP A 48 2.73 15.61 -11.68
CA ASP A 48 3.08 14.19 -11.64
C ASP A 48 1.89 13.35 -11.16
N PHE A 49 1.32 13.73 -10.01
CA PHE A 49 0.19 13.03 -9.37
C PHE A 49 -1.12 13.14 -10.16
N GLN A 50 -1.25 14.04 -11.13
CA GLN A 50 -2.47 14.11 -11.95
C GLN A 50 -2.54 12.96 -12.96
N GLU A 51 -1.38 12.51 -13.45
CA GLU A 51 -1.28 11.48 -14.49
C GLU A 51 -0.73 10.15 -13.96
N TYR A 52 0.08 10.20 -12.90
CA TYR A 52 0.89 9.08 -12.44
C TYR A 52 1.21 9.17 -10.94
N ILE A 53 1.04 8.10 -10.19
CA ILE A 53 1.56 8.06 -8.81
C ILE A 53 3.07 7.78 -8.87
N PRO A 54 3.94 8.70 -8.42
CA PRO A 54 5.38 8.47 -8.45
C PRO A 54 5.77 7.22 -7.66
N GLU A 55 6.62 6.39 -8.25
CA GLU A 55 7.15 5.16 -7.65
C GLU A 55 7.73 5.38 -6.25
N ARG A 56 8.49 6.47 -6.06
CA ARG A 56 9.05 6.86 -4.77
C ARG A 56 7.98 7.12 -3.71
N ALA A 57 6.84 7.67 -4.10
CA ALA A 57 5.71 7.92 -3.21
C ALA A 57 4.98 6.62 -2.84
N LEU A 58 4.82 5.70 -3.80
CA LEU A 58 4.32 4.35 -3.55
C LEU A 58 5.21 3.61 -2.55
N LEU A 59 6.54 3.71 -2.71
CA LEU A 59 7.51 3.10 -1.81
C LEU A 59 7.43 3.64 -0.39
N LEU A 60 7.22 4.94 -0.23
CA LEU A 60 7.05 5.55 1.09
C LEU A 60 5.82 4.96 1.81
N VAL A 61 4.69 4.87 1.10
CA VAL A 61 3.47 4.23 1.62
C VAL A 61 3.71 2.76 1.93
N GLY A 62 4.35 2.02 1.02
CA GLY A 62 4.69 0.61 1.23
C GLY A 62 5.62 0.39 2.43
N ALA A 63 6.60 1.26 2.63
CA ALA A 63 7.51 1.22 3.76
C ALA A 63 6.77 1.50 5.06
N MET A 64 5.93 2.54 5.11
CA MET A 64 5.12 2.84 6.28
C MET A 64 4.18 1.70 6.64
N VAL A 65 3.46 1.14 5.67
CA VAL A 65 2.57 -0.02 5.88
C VAL A 65 3.37 -1.23 6.36
N CYS A 66 4.53 -1.52 5.77
CA CYS A 66 5.41 -2.60 6.21
C CYS A 66 5.85 -2.40 7.66
N CYS A 67 6.33 -1.19 8.00
CA CYS A 67 6.78 -0.85 9.34
C CYS A 67 5.65 -1.02 10.35
N ILE A 68 4.47 -0.45 10.07
CA ILE A 68 3.30 -0.55 10.96
C ILE A 68 2.92 -2.03 11.14
N VAL A 69 2.77 -2.80 10.07
CA VAL A 69 2.37 -4.21 10.16
C VAL A 69 3.41 -5.03 10.94
N ARG A 70 4.70 -4.88 10.64
CA ARG A 70 5.77 -5.57 11.38
C ARG A 70 5.73 -5.22 12.85
N PHE A 71 5.68 -3.93 13.12
CA PHE A 71 5.73 -3.39 14.46
C PHE A 71 4.53 -3.81 15.30
N THR A 72 3.32 -3.73 14.75
CA THR A 72 2.10 -4.21 15.43
C THR A 72 2.20 -5.72 15.71
N LEU A 73 2.70 -6.52 14.76
CA LEU A 73 2.88 -7.96 14.96
C LEU A 73 3.96 -8.28 16.01
N GLU A 74 5.08 -7.57 16.01
CA GLU A 74 6.18 -7.76 16.97
C GLU A 74 5.79 -7.32 18.38
N ILE A 75 5.13 -6.17 18.53
CA ILE A 75 4.60 -5.71 19.83
C ILE A 75 3.57 -6.68 20.35
N PHE A 76 2.64 -7.13 19.50
CA PHE A 76 1.65 -8.11 19.90
C PHE A 76 2.30 -9.40 20.40
N ALA A 77 3.29 -9.91 19.65
CA ALA A 77 4.01 -11.13 20.02
C ALA A 77 4.81 -11.00 21.31
N MET A 78 5.42 -9.85 21.58
CA MET A 78 6.30 -9.66 22.74
C MET A 78 5.58 -9.12 23.99
N HIS A 79 4.52 -8.32 23.83
CA HIS A 79 3.96 -7.48 24.91
C HIS A 79 2.43 -7.47 25.00
N GLY A 80 1.71 -8.11 24.06
CA GLY A 80 0.24 -8.03 24.00
C GLY A 80 -0.28 -6.66 23.56
N PHE A 81 -1.54 -6.33 23.90
CA PHE A 81 -2.31 -5.24 23.27
C PHE A 81 -2.02 -3.80 23.75
N ASN A 82 -1.18 -3.58 24.78
CA ASN A 82 -1.23 -2.33 25.57
C ASN A 82 0.06 -1.50 25.63
N LYS A 83 0.99 -1.62 24.66
CA LYS A 83 2.14 -0.71 24.59
C LYS A 83 2.17 0.10 23.30
N CYS A 84 2.16 1.42 23.46
CA CYS A 84 2.52 2.37 22.42
C CYS A 84 4.05 2.39 22.32
N VAL A 85 4.59 2.12 21.14
CA VAL A 85 6.02 2.22 20.87
C VAL A 85 6.17 3.16 19.67
N SER A 86 7.28 3.90 19.62
CA SER A 86 7.60 4.79 18.51
C SER A 86 8.24 4.03 17.34
N LEU A 87 7.92 4.46 16.11
CA LEU A 87 8.61 3.97 14.92
C LEU A 87 10.08 4.42 14.95
N ASN A 88 11.01 3.47 14.80
CA ASN A 88 12.42 3.79 14.64
C ASN A 88 12.71 4.18 13.17
N VAL A 89 13.26 5.38 12.97
CA VAL A 89 13.63 5.92 11.66
C VAL A 89 14.58 4.99 10.90
N GLU A 90 15.57 4.39 11.58
CA GLU A 90 16.53 3.48 10.96
C GLU A 90 15.86 2.21 10.42
N GLN A 91 14.85 1.70 11.13
CA GLN A 91 14.07 0.54 10.67
C GLN A 91 13.23 0.89 9.44
N VAL A 92 12.63 2.09 9.43
CA VAL A 92 11.88 2.60 8.28
C VAL A 92 12.79 2.74 7.06
N GLU A 93 13.98 3.29 7.23
CA GLU A 93 14.97 3.46 6.16
C GLU A 93 15.46 2.11 5.61
N GLY A 94 15.74 1.14 6.49
CA GLY A 94 16.12 -0.22 6.09
C GLY A 94 15.02 -0.92 5.28
N HIS A 95 13.76 -0.76 5.66
CA HIS A 95 12.62 -1.29 4.89
C HIS A 95 12.44 -0.56 3.56
N TYR A 96 12.55 0.77 3.56
CA TYR A 96 12.47 1.59 2.35
C TYR A 96 13.52 1.18 1.31
N THR A 97 14.76 0.96 1.75
CA THR A 97 15.86 0.51 0.88
C THR A 97 15.58 -0.85 0.25
N ASN A 98 15.08 -1.80 1.05
CA ASN A 98 14.69 -3.12 0.54
C ASN A 98 13.53 -3.05 -0.46
N LEU A 99 12.54 -2.20 -0.20
CA LEU A 99 11.43 -1.99 -1.11
C LEU A 99 11.87 -1.31 -2.41
N CYS A 100 12.82 -0.37 -2.37
CA CYS A 100 13.45 0.20 -3.57
C CYS A 100 14.03 -0.91 -4.46
N ARG A 101 14.78 -1.84 -3.88
CA ARG A 101 15.36 -2.96 -4.63
C ARG A 101 14.29 -3.84 -5.29
N LEU A 102 13.22 -4.17 -4.55
CA LEU A 102 12.11 -4.98 -5.08
C LEU A 102 11.37 -4.26 -6.20
N LEU A 103 11.15 -2.95 -6.07
CA LEU A 103 10.50 -2.15 -7.10
C LEU A 103 11.36 -2.09 -8.36
N ASN A 104 12.67 -1.84 -8.25
CA ASN A 104 13.57 -1.82 -9.40
C ASN A 104 13.55 -3.16 -10.17
N GLN A 105 13.44 -4.29 -9.45
CA GLN A 105 13.29 -5.61 -10.07
C GLN A 105 11.97 -5.75 -10.84
N VAL A 106 10.87 -5.28 -10.25
CA VAL A 106 9.55 -5.28 -10.90
C VAL A 106 9.52 -4.36 -12.12
N ALA A 107 10.08 -3.16 -12.00
CA ALA A 107 10.13 -2.16 -13.07
C ALA A 107 10.98 -2.63 -14.27
N ALA A 108 12.08 -3.34 -14.00
CA ALA A 108 12.96 -3.88 -15.04
C ALA A 108 12.38 -5.13 -15.76
N ASP A 109 11.35 -5.77 -15.19
CA ASP A 109 10.74 -6.95 -15.78
C ASP A 109 9.84 -6.59 -16.98
N LYS A 110 9.99 -7.31 -18.10
CA LYS A 110 9.28 -7.02 -19.36
C LYS A 110 7.77 -7.14 -19.26
N TYR A 111 7.27 -7.95 -18.31
CA TYR A 111 5.84 -8.15 -18.11
C TYR A 111 5.33 -7.28 -16.95
N HIS A 112 6.02 -7.32 -15.81
CA HIS A 112 5.56 -6.67 -14.59
C HIS A 112 5.82 -5.17 -14.55
N GLY A 113 6.84 -4.66 -15.27
CA GLY A 113 7.14 -3.23 -15.34
C GLY A 113 6.02 -2.43 -15.99
N PRO A 114 5.62 -2.74 -17.24
CA PRO A 114 4.48 -2.08 -17.89
C PRO A 114 3.16 -2.24 -17.12
N LYS A 115 2.97 -3.38 -16.45
CA LYS A 115 1.80 -3.63 -15.61
C LYS A 115 1.76 -2.70 -14.39
N LEU A 116 2.90 -2.51 -13.72
CA LEU A 116 3.04 -1.58 -12.60
C LEU A 116 2.79 -0.13 -13.05
N ASP A 117 3.38 0.30 -14.18
CA ASP A 117 3.18 1.65 -14.72
C ASP A 117 1.69 1.93 -15.01
N ASN A 118 1.03 1.03 -15.74
CA ASN A 118 -0.39 1.17 -16.06
C ASN A 118 -1.26 1.23 -14.79
N MET A 119 -0.94 0.41 -13.78
CA MET A 119 -1.65 0.44 -12.51
C MET A 119 -1.53 1.81 -11.81
N LEU A 120 -0.34 2.40 -11.78
CA LEU A 120 -0.11 3.69 -11.13
C LEU A 120 -0.83 4.84 -11.85
N ARG A 121 -0.88 4.81 -13.18
CA ARG A 121 -1.70 5.74 -13.98
C ARG A 121 -3.18 5.59 -13.72
N GLN A 122 -3.66 4.34 -13.66
CA GLN A 122 -5.06 4.06 -13.35
C GLN A 122 -5.46 4.56 -11.96
N TRP A 123 -4.59 4.38 -10.97
CA TRP A 123 -4.85 4.89 -9.62
C TRP A 123 -4.88 6.41 -9.59
N ALA A 124 -3.95 7.08 -10.28
CA ALA A 124 -3.96 8.53 -10.41
C ALA A 124 -5.27 9.03 -11.04
N LYS A 125 -5.69 8.42 -12.15
CA LYS A 125 -6.96 8.75 -12.82
C LYS A 125 -8.17 8.62 -11.89
N ILE A 126 -8.24 7.52 -11.13
CA ILE A 126 -9.32 7.31 -10.14
C ILE A 126 -9.29 8.40 -9.07
N GLY A 127 -8.11 8.73 -8.55
CA GLY A 127 -7.93 9.78 -7.54
C GLY A 127 -8.40 11.16 -8.04
N MET A 128 -8.04 11.51 -9.27
CA MET A 128 -8.39 12.79 -9.90
C MET A 128 -9.89 12.94 -10.17
N THR A 129 -10.61 11.86 -10.50
CA THR A 129 -12.06 11.92 -10.75
C THR A 129 -12.91 12.03 -9.48
N GLY A 130 -12.28 12.19 -8.31
CA GLY A 130 -12.95 12.28 -7.02
C GLY A 130 -12.96 10.93 -6.32
N TYR A 131 -11.85 10.57 -5.69
CA TYR A 131 -11.87 9.53 -4.67
C TYR A 131 -12.59 10.06 -3.43
N ALA A 132 -13.88 9.76 -3.31
CA ALA A 132 -14.51 9.71 -2.02
C ALA A 132 -14.04 8.40 -1.37
N PRO A 133 -13.30 8.41 -0.24
CA PRO A 133 -13.34 7.23 0.61
C PRO A 133 -14.83 7.01 0.82
N ASN A 134 -15.37 5.85 0.44
CA ASN A 134 -16.73 5.48 0.86
C ASN A 134 -16.84 5.94 2.31
N ASN A 135 -17.81 6.83 2.61
CA ASN A 135 -18.16 7.27 3.97
C ASN A 135 -17.79 6.13 4.88
N PRO A 136 -16.97 6.33 5.95
CA PRO A 136 -16.55 5.23 6.80
C PRO A 136 -17.79 4.42 7.00
N ILE A 137 -17.81 3.23 6.40
CA ILE A 137 -18.98 2.39 6.48
C ILE A 137 -19.12 2.35 7.99
N LEU A 138 -20.23 2.90 8.50
CA LEU A 138 -20.76 2.41 9.75
C LEU A 138 -20.89 0.95 9.41
N ILE A 139 -19.82 0.20 9.70
CA ILE A 139 -19.81 -1.23 9.73
C ILE A 139 -20.79 -1.41 10.87
N ASN A 140 -22.08 -1.42 10.51
CA ASN A 140 -23.03 -2.23 11.22
C ASN A 140 -22.28 -3.52 11.39
N SER A 141 -21.96 -3.77 12.64
CA SER A 141 -21.20 -4.89 13.17
C SER A 141 -21.96 -6.19 12.91
N GLN A 142 -22.39 -6.42 11.67
CA GLN A 142 -22.86 -7.69 11.19
C GLN A 142 -21.61 -8.45 10.76
N ASP A 143 -20.97 -8.93 11.82
CA ASP A 143 -20.34 -10.23 11.93
C ASP A 143 -19.23 -10.52 10.92
N TRP A 144 -18.02 -10.12 11.32
CA TRP A 144 -16.82 -10.88 10.98
C TRP A 144 -17.00 -12.31 11.51
N GLN A 145 -17.58 -13.20 10.71
CA GLN A 145 -17.61 -14.62 11.04
C GLN A 145 -16.34 -15.27 10.52
N VAL A 146 -15.56 -15.84 11.44
CA VAL A 146 -14.55 -16.83 11.08
C VAL A 146 -15.32 -18.11 10.75
N VAL A 147 -15.39 -18.44 9.46
CA VAL A 147 -15.78 -19.79 9.05
C VAL A 147 -14.57 -20.67 9.34
N LEU A 148 -14.70 -21.50 10.37
CA LEU A 148 -13.81 -22.62 10.64
C LEU A 148 -14.54 -23.86 10.13
N ASP A 149 -14.09 -24.37 8.99
CA ASP A 149 -14.26 -25.77 8.63
C ASP A 149 -13.44 -26.69 9.54
#